data_AF-S4P655-F1
#
_entry.id   AF-S4P655-F1
#
_cell.length_a   1.000
_cell.length_b   1.000
_cell.length_c   1.000
_cell.angle_alpha   90.00
_cell.angle_beta   90.00
_cell.angle_gamma   90.00
#
_symmetry.space_group_name_H-M   'P 1'
#
loop_
_entity.id
_entity.type
_entity.pdbx_description
1 polymer ?
#
loop_
_entity_poly.entity_id
_entity_poly.type
_entity_poly.pdbx_seq_one_letter_code
_entity_poly.pdbx_strand_id
1 'polypeptide(L)'
;MPDSELFELISENRSMSKKLEDYGVQKSTSISTAKRLAEFLGDQMVKDAGLACRFIISRKPDGAPVTERAVPLAIFQSPAAVKRHHLRRWLKDNT
;
A
#
# COMPACT_ATOMS: atom_id res chain seq x y z
N MET A 1 -16.58 -8.61 15.05
CA MET A 1 -15.34 -8.98 14.34
C MET A 1 -14.24 -8.01 14.76
N PRO A 2 -13.13 -8.49 15.35
CA PRO A 2 -11.95 -7.67 15.63
C PRO A 2 -11.24 -7.22 14.35
N ASP A 3 -10.50 -6.11 14.43
CA ASP A 3 -9.79 -5.52 13.29
C ASP A 3 -8.81 -6.49 12.63
N SER A 4 -8.14 -7.36 13.41
CA SER A 4 -7.22 -8.37 12.87
C SER A 4 -7.92 -9.36 11.95
N GLU A 5 -9.08 -9.87 12.36
CA GLU A 5 -9.89 -10.80 11.56
C GLU A 5 -10.45 -10.09 10.31
N LEU A 6 -10.91 -8.85 10.46
CA LEU A 6 -11.32 -8.03 9.32
C LEU A 6 -10.20 -7.93 8.29
N PHE A 7 -8.99 -7.53 8.72
CA PHE A 7 -7.86 -7.34 7.83
C PHE A 7 -7.41 -8.64 7.17
N GLU A 8 -7.51 -9.78 7.83
CA GLU A 8 -7.24 -11.07 7.19
C GLU A 8 -8.22 -11.37 6.06
N LEU A 9 -9.51 -11.11 6.28
CA LEU A 9 -10.55 -11.39 5.29
C LEU A 9 -10.51 -10.44 4.09
N ILE A 10 -10.19 -9.16 4.29
CA ILE A 10 -10.27 -8.14 3.22
C ILE A 10 -8.93 -7.84 2.54
N SER A 11 -7.80 -8.30 3.09
CA SER A 11 -6.49 -8.02 2.51
C SER A 11 -6.17 -8.98 1.37
N GLU A 12 -5.51 -8.45 0.35
CA GLU A 12 -4.89 -9.23 -0.71
C GLU A 12 -3.37 -9.27 -0.49
N ASN A 13 -2.73 -10.41 -0.74
CA ASN A 13 -1.28 -10.55 -0.68
C ASN A 13 -0.72 -10.98 -2.04
N ARG A 14 0.23 -10.19 -2.56
CA ARG A 14 0.90 -10.43 -3.86
C ARG A 14 2.41 -10.32 -3.70
N SER A 15 3.14 -11.36 -4.10
CA SER A 15 4.61 -11.30 -4.14
C SER A 15 5.10 -10.72 -5.46
N MET A 16 6.05 -9.78 -5.40
CA MET A 16 6.71 -9.23 -6.59
C MET A 16 7.91 -10.07 -6.98
N SER A 17 7.98 -10.51 -8.23
CA SER A 17 9.06 -11.38 -8.74
C SER A 17 10.35 -10.63 -9.09
N LYS A 18 10.26 -9.32 -9.31
CA LYS A 18 11.39 -8.42 -9.60
C LYS A 18 11.44 -7.28 -8.59
N LYS A 19 12.51 -6.48 -8.63
CA LYS A 19 12.63 -5.28 -7.80
C LYS A 19 11.67 -4.21 -8.29
N LEU A 20 11.31 -3.25 -7.42
CA LEU A 20 10.38 -2.18 -7.80
C LEU A 20 10.89 -1.36 -9.00
N GLU A 21 12.19 -1.11 -9.07
CA GLU A 21 12.85 -0.37 -10.16
C GLU A 21 12.71 -1.05 -11.53
N ASP A 22 12.72 -2.39 -11.56
CA ASP A 22 12.64 -3.18 -12.80
C ASP A 22 11.27 -3.12 -13.48
N TYR A 23 10.23 -2.69 -12.77
CA TYR A 23 8.87 -2.55 -13.33
C TYR A 23 8.66 -1.22 -14.06
N GLY A 24 9.56 -0.24 -13.90
CA GLY A 24 9.51 1.05 -14.59
C GLY A 24 8.16 1.78 -14.48
N VAL A 25 7.51 1.99 -15.63
CA VAL A 25 6.23 2.74 -15.77
C VAL A 25 4.98 1.86 -15.68
N GLN A 26 5.13 0.55 -15.45
CA GLN A 26 3.98 -0.33 -15.30
C GLN A 26 3.10 0.07 -14.10
N LYS A 27 1.79 -0.12 -14.23
CA LYS A 27 0.81 0.16 -13.19
C LYS A 27 0.14 -1.13 -12.72
N SER A 28 0.24 -1.41 -11.44
CA SER A 28 -0.50 -2.49 -10.78
C SER A 28 -0.76 -2.13 -9.31
N THR A 29 -1.63 -2.89 -8.65
CA THR A 29 -1.88 -2.76 -7.21
C THR A 29 -0.61 -3.06 -6.40
N SER A 30 0.16 -4.09 -6.77
CA SER A 30 1.44 -4.43 -6.13
C SER A 30 2.47 -3.30 -6.28
N ILE A 31 2.63 -2.74 -7.48
CA ILE A 31 3.57 -1.62 -7.72
C ILE A 31 3.18 -0.39 -6.89
N SER A 32 1.90 -0.07 -6.82
CA SER A 32 1.42 1.07 -6.04
C SER A 32 1.60 0.84 -4.53
N THR A 33 1.39 -0.39 -4.08
CA THR A 33 1.64 -0.79 -2.68
C THR A 33 3.13 -0.70 -2.33
N ALA A 34 4.01 -1.22 -3.20
CA ALA A 34 5.46 -1.14 -3.01
C ALA A 34 5.96 0.31 -2.97
N LYS A 35 5.49 1.18 -3.87
CA LYS A 35 5.82 2.62 -3.84
C LYS A 35 5.40 3.28 -2.52
N ARG A 36 4.22 2.95 -2.00
CA ARG A 36 3.73 3.45 -0.71
C ARG A 36 4.52 2.90 0.48
N LEU A 37 4.95 1.63 0.41
CA LEU A 37 5.84 1.04 1.40
C LEU A 37 7.21 1.72 1.40
N ALA A 38 7.79 2.02 0.24
CA ALA A 38 9.03 2.78 0.12
C ALA A 38 8.90 4.20 0.71
N GLU A 39 7.80 4.90 0.39
CA GLU A 39 7.52 6.23 0.94
C GLU A 39 7.37 6.22 2.48
N PHE A 40 6.77 5.17 3.02
CA PHE A 40 6.44 5.06 4.45
C PHE A 40 7.59 4.48 5.30
N LEU A 41 8.26 3.44 4.82
CA LEU A 41 9.29 2.69 5.56
C LEU A 41 10.72 2.95 5.06
N GLY A 42 10.86 3.72 3.97
CA GLY A 42 12.12 4.01 3.31
C GLY A 42 12.44 3.08 2.13
N ASP A 43 13.23 3.58 1.19
CA ASP A 43 13.54 2.90 -0.07
C ASP A 43 14.24 1.54 0.11
N GLN A 44 14.88 1.31 1.25
CA GLN A 44 15.54 0.03 1.57
C GLN A 44 14.55 -1.15 1.54
N MET A 45 13.27 -0.91 1.83
CA MET A 45 12.24 -1.97 1.87
C MET A 45 11.88 -2.55 0.50
N VAL A 46 12.24 -1.87 -0.60
CA VAL A 46 11.83 -2.25 -1.97
C VAL A 46 13.00 -2.58 -2.89
N LYS A 47 14.21 -2.71 -2.32
CA LYS A 47 15.44 -2.99 -3.08
C LYS A 47 15.61 -4.43 -3.49
N ASP A 48 14.99 -5.35 -2.76
CA ASP A 48 15.10 -6.77 -3.01
C ASP A 48 13.85 -7.31 -3.72
N ALA A 49 14.06 -8.32 -4.54
CA ALA A 49 12.96 -9.08 -5.14
C ALA A 49 12.25 -9.91 -4.05
N GLY A 50 11.01 -10.32 -4.32
CA GLY A 50 10.23 -11.13 -3.37
C GLY A 50 9.46 -10.32 -2.33
N LEU A 51 9.38 -8.99 -2.47
CA LEU A 51 8.55 -8.16 -1.61
C LEU A 51 7.10 -8.64 -1.61
N ALA A 52 6.60 -9.01 -0.43
CA ALA A 52 5.20 -9.32 -0.21
C ALA A 52 4.39 -8.01 -0.07
N CYS A 53 3.60 -7.69 -1.10
CA CYS A 53 2.67 -6.58 -1.07
C CYS A 53 1.33 -7.04 -0.51
N ARG A 54 1.15 -6.90 0.80
CA ARG A 54 -0.16 -7.07 1.45
C ARG A 54 -0.89 -5.74 1.54
N PHE A 55 -2.06 -5.64 0.90
CA PHE A 55 -2.80 -4.38 0.76
C PHE A 55 -4.31 -4.56 0.85
N ILE A 56 -5.01 -3.45 1.02
CA ILE A 56 -6.47 -3.32 0.85
C ILE A 56 -6.77 -2.28 -0.23
N ILE A 57 -7.97 -2.28 -0.77
CA ILE A 57 -8.43 -1.25 -1.70
C ILE A 57 -9.26 -0.21 -0.96
N SER A 58 -8.78 1.03 -0.91
CA SER A 58 -9.54 2.13 -0.31
C SER A 58 -10.68 2.57 -1.22
N ARG A 59 -11.74 3.12 -0.62
CA ARG A 59 -12.82 3.78 -1.40
C ARG A 59 -12.31 5.06 -2.06
N LYS A 60 -11.63 5.91 -1.29
CA LYS A 60 -11.07 7.18 -1.75
C LYS A 60 -9.73 6.98 -2.48
N PRO A 61 -9.37 7.85 -3.44
CA PRO A 61 -10.22 8.88 -4.04
C PRO A 61 -11.31 8.30 -4.93
N ASP A 62 -12.54 8.81 -4.84
CA ASP A 62 -13.66 8.32 -5.66
C ASP A 62 -13.36 8.49 -7.16
N GLY A 63 -13.72 7.51 -7.98
CA GLY A 63 -13.48 7.51 -9.42
C GLY A 63 -12.04 7.19 -9.85
N ALA A 64 -11.08 7.10 -8.93
CA ALA A 64 -9.71 6.73 -9.29
C ALA A 64 -9.56 5.24 -9.62
N PRO A 65 -8.62 4.89 -10.53
CA PRO A 65 -8.31 3.50 -10.86
C PRO A 65 -7.99 2.67 -9.61
N VAL A 66 -8.40 1.39 -9.61
CA VAL A 66 -8.14 0.46 -8.48
C VAL A 66 -6.66 0.41 -8.12
N THR A 67 -5.77 0.49 -9.11
CA THR A 67 -4.32 0.51 -8.90
C THR A 67 -3.88 1.67 -8.00
N GLU A 68 -4.48 2.84 -8.13
CA GLU A 68 -4.14 4.04 -7.35
C GLU A 68 -4.76 4.03 -5.93
N ARG A 69 -5.67 3.08 -5.66
CA ARG A 69 -6.37 2.93 -4.38
C ARG A 69 -5.81 1.81 -3.49
N ALA A 70 -4.74 1.14 -3.91
CA ALA A 70 -4.12 0.07 -3.12
C ALA A 70 -3.31 0.62 -1.93
N VAL A 71 -3.75 0.36 -0.70
CA VAL A 71 -3.12 0.85 0.56
C VAL A 71 -2.40 -0.30 1.26
N PRO A 72 -1.11 -0.17 1.60
CA PRO A 72 -0.38 -1.22 2.32
C PRO A 72 -0.95 -1.44 3.72
N LEU A 73 -1.17 -2.69 4.09
CA LEU A 73 -1.74 -3.03 5.41
C LEU A 73 -0.84 -2.58 6.58
N ALA A 74 0.47 -2.54 6.35
CA ALA A 74 1.47 -2.12 7.34
C ALA A 74 1.20 -0.73 7.95
N ILE A 75 0.53 0.18 7.22
CA ILE A 75 0.21 1.52 7.75
C ILE A 75 -0.72 1.45 8.96
N PHE A 76 -1.57 0.42 9.06
CA PHE A 76 -2.52 0.27 10.17
C PHE A 76 -1.86 -0.17 11.48
N GLN A 77 -0.61 -0.64 11.43
CA GLN A 77 0.20 -0.95 12.60
C GLN A 77 1.09 0.24 13.04
N SER A 78 1.14 1.31 12.25
CA SER A 78 1.96 2.50 12.55
C SER A 78 1.31 3.42 13.61
N PRO A 79 2.10 4.25 14.31
CA PRO A 79 1.58 5.26 15.23
C PRO A 79 0.57 6.20 14.56
N ALA A 80 -0.40 6.70 15.33
CA ALA A 80 -1.54 7.46 14.81
C ALA A 80 -1.13 8.69 13.96
N ALA A 81 -0.06 9.40 14.36
CA ALA A 81 0.44 10.56 13.61
C ALA A 81 0.97 10.17 12.22
N VAL A 82 1.75 9.08 12.14
CA VAL A 82 2.33 8.57 10.89
C VAL A 82 1.23 8.02 9.98
N LYS A 83 0.34 7.20 10.55
CA LYS A 83 -0.85 6.68 9.86
C LYS A 83 -1.67 7.79 9.22
N ARG A 84 -2.00 8.84 9.98
CA ARG A 84 -2.79 9.98 9.51
C ARG A 84 -2.07 10.76 8.42
N HIS A 85 -0.77 11.00 8.57
CA HIS A 85 0.03 11.73 7.58
C HIS A 85 -0.02 11.05 6.19
N HIS A 86 0.29 9.76 6.12
CA HIS A 86 0.31 9.04 4.85
C HIS A 86 -1.08 8.79 4.27
N LEU A 87 -2.07 8.42 5.10
CA LEU A 87 -3.43 8.17 4.61
C LEU A 87 -4.06 9.41 3.97
N ARG A 88 -3.89 10.61 4.55
CA ARG A 88 -4.40 11.85 3.94
C ARG A 88 -3.86 12.07 2.54
N ARG A 89 -2.55 11.86 2.36
CA ARG A 89 -1.88 11.98 1.05
C ARG A 89 -2.36 10.93 0.05
N TRP A 90 -2.43 9.67 0.47
CA TRP A 90 -2.76 8.55 -0.42
C TRP A 90 -4.24 8.52 -0.81
N LEU A 91 -5.12 8.92 0.10
CA LEU A 91 -6.56 8.97 -0.12
C LEU A 91 -7.01 10.27 -0.80
N LYS A 92 -6.11 11.25 -0.93
CA LYS A 92 -6.40 12.61 -1.39
C LYS A 92 -7.55 13.24 -0.60
N ASP A 93 -7.54 12.99 0.71
CA ASP A 93 -8.59 13.42 1.62
C ASP A 93 -7.95 14.19 2.78
N ASN A 94 -8.20 15.50 2.82
CA ASN A 94 -7.67 16.42 3.82
C ASN A 94 -8.71 16.79 4.88
N THR A 95 -9.86 16.14 4.88
CA THR A 95 -10.87 16.33 5.93
C THR A 95 -10.43 15.77 7.28
#